data_AF-A0A3C1H9F1-F1
#
_entry.id   AF-A0A3C1H9F1-F1
#
_cell.length_a   1.000
_cell.length_b   1.000
_cell.length_c   1.000
_cell.angle_alpha   90.00
_cell.angle_beta   90.00
_cell.angle_gamma   90.00
#
_symmetry.space_group_name_H-M   'P 1'
#
loop_
_entity.id
_entity.type
_entity.pdbx_description
1 polymer ?
#
loop_
_entity_poly.entity_id
_entity_poly.type
_entity_poly.pdbx_seq_one_letter_code
_entity_poly.pdbx_strand_id
1 'polypeptide(L)'
;MIRLRPVLLALVALLSAATSQAFTFLGPFTSWHTPTLGYSIGGDIGGPVLPHEGYRWNIPVIYYAYDRSFIEYFGPEGMAAVDQAIAIMNALPAASAMSADLGEFPLNTKRVNYEAQSLNLFDIKSLALHVLVEEMGLANPERYVWSLRGRVAFPAFTNYSVVHLNFDPVSLRPSSYVNGALYTYEIWDGGAINFAGEVKLADLRTFGYNSVAGASASPDPSYEQDPVSGILQAVDGFLGFGDYFVGLTRDDAGGFRRLLSPNSLAVENLRPDVNATGGGAWLPSGGTNGSSTNVFAPQIRPGRDKILFQKVSYDSLIGQYFRPFTVSYPDYYITNGTLHTGAASRTVIQPDILFAAADLGTTITGTPYYYERQTTGSWTNNASINNHDNGVVIVGGLDPGLLEEHAGPGVIQPSSPIVISFSDKFPYWENTDPFYLSEANLFAGPFIWGSFDGSTNAPVVFPRFGGISLDLIRQFMTVPPR
;
A
#
# COMPACT_ATOMS: atom_id res chain seq x y z
N MET A 1 29.99 -28.24 30.34
CA MET A 1 28.86 -28.19 29.39
C MET A 1 29.07 -27.02 28.46
N ILE A 2 29.58 -27.30 27.26
CA ILE A 2 30.03 -26.29 26.28
C ILE A 2 28.80 -25.62 25.66
N ARG A 3 28.75 -24.29 25.69
CA ARG A 3 27.67 -23.46 25.12
C ARG A 3 27.67 -23.58 23.59
N LEU A 4 26.97 -24.59 23.08
CA LEU A 4 26.73 -24.84 21.64
C LEU A 4 25.64 -23.96 21.01
N ARG A 5 25.04 -23.03 21.76
CA ARG A 5 23.86 -22.25 21.32
C ARG A 5 24.11 -21.23 20.18
N PRO A 6 25.24 -20.49 20.08
CA PRO A 6 25.39 -19.51 19.00
C PRO A 6 25.70 -20.16 17.64
N VAL A 7 26.39 -21.31 17.65
CA VAL A 7 26.78 -22.02 16.41
C VAL A 7 25.59 -22.75 15.78
N LEU A 8 24.65 -23.25 16.60
CA LEU A 8 23.41 -23.86 16.08
C LEU A 8 22.47 -22.82 15.44
N LEU A 9 22.39 -21.58 15.97
CA LEU A 9 21.62 -20.51 15.33
C LEU A 9 22.20 -20.11 13.97
N ALA A 10 23.53 -20.02 13.85
CA ALA A 10 24.20 -19.70 12.59
C ALA A 10 24.04 -20.82 11.53
N LEU A 11 24.06 -22.09 11.95
CA LEU A 11 23.86 -23.23 11.04
C LEU A 11 22.40 -23.41 10.61
N VAL A 12 21.44 -23.09 11.49
CA VAL A 12 20.01 -23.03 11.11
C VAL A 12 19.73 -21.85 10.18
N ALA A 13 20.42 -20.70 10.34
CA ALA A 13 20.35 -19.57 9.42
C ALA A 13 20.93 -19.88 8.02
N LEU A 14 21.94 -20.75 7.92
CA LEU A 14 22.52 -21.19 6.63
C LEU A 14 21.69 -22.26 5.92
N LEU A 15 20.90 -23.06 6.64
CA LEU A 15 20.03 -24.10 6.08
C LEU A 15 18.59 -23.61 5.82
N SER A 16 18.24 -22.41 6.24
CA SER A 16 16.94 -21.75 6.00
C SER A 16 16.97 -20.70 4.89
N ALA A 17 17.95 -20.76 3.98
CA ALA A 17 17.95 -20.01 2.72
C ALA A 17 16.79 -20.38 1.75
N ALA A 18 15.73 -21.01 2.26
CA ALA A 18 14.42 -21.02 1.62
C ALA A 18 13.80 -19.62 1.84
N THR A 19 14.01 -18.76 0.84
CA THR A 19 13.31 -17.50 0.56
C THR A 19 12.94 -16.63 1.77
N SER A 20 13.88 -15.78 2.18
CA SER A 20 13.71 -14.75 3.23
C SER A 20 12.83 -13.55 2.79
N GLN A 21 11.68 -13.83 2.19
CA GLN A 21 10.79 -12.86 1.53
C GLN A 21 9.42 -12.91 2.17
N ALA A 22 8.76 -11.76 2.33
CA ALA A 22 7.33 -11.71 2.55
C ALA A 22 6.69 -10.35 2.34
N PHE A 23 5.43 -10.41 1.96
CA PHE A 23 4.56 -9.26 1.77
C PHE A 23 3.23 -9.46 2.54
N THR A 24 2.49 -8.37 2.74
CA THR A 24 1.15 -8.39 3.33
C THR A 24 0.10 -7.98 2.31
N PHE A 25 -1.04 -8.67 2.30
CA PHE A 25 -2.21 -8.25 1.50
C PHE A 25 -3.08 -7.27 2.26
N LEU A 26 -3.63 -6.33 1.51
CA LEU A 26 -4.60 -5.36 1.98
C LEU A 26 -6.02 -5.75 1.57
N GLY A 27 -6.97 -5.52 2.45
CA GLY A 27 -8.40 -5.60 2.18
C GLY A 27 -9.21 -4.71 3.10
N PRO A 28 -10.54 -4.69 2.97
CA PRO A 28 -11.43 -4.01 3.91
C PRO A 28 -11.23 -4.48 5.34
N PHE A 29 -11.49 -3.58 6.30
CA PHE A 29 -11.50 -3.95 7.70
C PHE A 29 -12.57 -5.02 7.97
N THR A 30 -12.20 -6.02 8.76
CA THR A 30 -13.13 -7.00 9.32
C THR A 30 -13.59 -6.53 10.68
N SER A 31 -14.61 -7.17 11.25
CA SER A 31 -15.13 -6.87 12.58
C SER A 31 -14.07 -6.84 13.69
N TRP A 32 -12.99 -7.61 13.57
CA TRP A 32 -11.94 -7.69 14.58
C TRP A 32 -10.81 -6.68 14.38
N HIS A 33 -10.69 -6.06 13.20
CA HIS A 33 -9.75 -4.96 12.95
C HIS A 33 -10.21 -3.68 13.66
N THR A 34 -9.95 -3.61 14.97
CA THR A 34 -10.37 -2.49 15.83
C THR A 34 -9.18 -1.63 16.27
N PRO A 35 -9.41 -0.34 16.61
CA PRO A 35 -8.36 0.52 17.17
C PRO A 35 -7.68 -0.05 18.41
N THR A 36 -8.43 -0.77 19.25
CA THR A 36 -7.90 -1.45 20.44
C THR A 36 -6.86 -2.53 20.11
N LEU A 37 -6.84 -3.04 18.87
CA LEU A 37 -5.85 -4.01 18.39
C LEU A 37 -4.85 -3.40 17.38
N GLY A 38 -4.87 -2.08 17.19
CA GLY A 38 -3.90 -1.38 16.35
C GLY A 38 -4.29 -1.28 14.87
N TYR A 39 -5.58 -1.44 14.55
CA TYR A 39 -6.11 -1.30 13.18
C TYR A 39 -7.12 -0.17 13.10
N SER A 40 -7.40 0.30 11.88
CA SER A 40 -8.33 1.41 11.65
C SER A 40 -7.89 2.66 12.44
N ILE A 41 -6.58 2.85 12.52
CA ILE A 41 -5.93 4.02 13.11
C ILE A 41 -5.39 4.93 11.99
N GLY A 42 -4.86 6.10 12.35
CA GLY A 42 -4.51 7.13 11.37
C GLY A 42 -3.60 6.60 10.26
N GLY A 43 -4.00 6.82 9.00
CA GLY A 43 -3.28 6.37 7.81
C GLY A 43 -3.80 5.07 7.18
N ASP A 44 -4.51 4.24 7.95
CA ASP A 44 -5.03 2.95 7.47
C ASP A 44 -6.24 3.14 6.56
N ILE A 45 -6.18 2.57 5.35
CA ILE A 45 -7.34 2.52 4.43
C ILE A 45 -8.09 1.20 4.48
N GLY A 46 -7.52 0.19 5.13
CA GLY A 46 -7.98 -1.18 5.23
C GLY A 46 -7.10 -1.96 6.20
N GLY A 47 -7.39 -3.26 6.36
CA GLY A 47 -6.64 -4.16 7.23
C GLY A 47 -5.88 -5.23 6.47
N PRO A 48 -4.87 -5.85 7.10
CA PRO A 48 -4.18 -7.00 6.54
C PRO A 48 -5.12 -8.20 6.37
N VAL A 49 -4.98 -8.96 5.27
CA VAL A 49 -5.81 -10.14 4.99
C VAL A 49 -4.96 -11.37 4.66
N LEU A 50 -5.54 -12.57 4.77
CA LEU A 50 -4.84 -13.81 4.47
C LEU A 50 -4.58 -13.99 2.97
N PRO A 51 -3.66 -14.89 2.56
CA PRO A 51 -3.31 -15.08 1.15
C PRO A 51 -4.45 -15.50 0.21
N HIS A 52 -5.52 -16.06 0.76
CA HIS A 52 -6.71 -16.43 -0.01
C HIS A 52 -7.79 -15.34 0.00
N GLU A 53 -7.59 -14.25 0.75
CA GLU A 53 -8.53 -13.15 0.92
C GLU A 53 -8.08 -11.86 0.21
N GLY A 54 -6.97 -11.90 -0.52
CA GLY A 54 -6.40 -10.72 -1.19
C GLY A 54 -7.33 -10.06 -2.21
N TYR A 55 -7.16 -8.76 -2.39
CA TYR A 55 -7.89 -7.92 -3.34
C TYR A 55 -7.00 -7.53 -4.52
N ARG A 56 -7.60 -7.46 -5.71
CA ARG A 56 -6.88 -7.07 -6.93
C ARG A 56 -7.77 -6.37 -7.94
N TRP A 57 -7.16 -5.57 -8.81
CA TRP A 57 -7.80 -5.10 -10.03
C TRP A 57 -7.94 -6.25 -11.03
N ASN A 58 -9.13 -6.43 -11.59
CA ASN A 58 -9.40 -7.46 -12.59
C ASN A 58 -9.52 -6.92 -14.03
N ILE A 59 -9.01 -5.71 -14.27
CA ILE A 59 -8.88 -5.09 -15.59
C ILE A 59 -7.41 -4.98 -15.99
N PRO A 60 -7.09 -5.04 -17.30
CA PRO A 60 -5.69 -5.01 -17.75
C PRO A 60 -5.07 -3.62 -17.80
N VAL A 61 -5.88 -2.56 -17.86
CA VAL A 61 -5.40 -1.18 -17.96
C VAL A 61 -6.15 -0.32 -16.96
N ILE A 62 -5.39 0.39 -16.12
CA ILE A 62 -5.87 1.41 -15.18
C ILE A 62 -5.58 2.77 -15.81
N TYR A 63 -6.60 3.60 -15.97
CA TYR A 63 -6.45 4.93 -16.54
C TYR A 63 -6.24 5.97 -15.45
N TYR A 64 -5.21 6.81 -15.57
CA TYR A 64 -4.95 7.87 -14.58
C TYR A 64 -4.87 9.26 -15.22
N ALA A 65 -5.17 10.27 -14.41
CA ALA A 65 -5.07 11.67 -14.82
C ALA A 65 -4.73 12.60 -13.64
N TYR A 66 -4.61 13.89 -13.93
CA TYR A 66 -4.29 14.95 -12.97
C TYR A 66 -5.44 15.94 -12.88
N ASP A 67 -5.88 16.22 -11.65
CA ASP A 67 -6.85 17.27 -11.38
C ASP A 67 -6.23 18.67 -11.55
N ARG A 68 -7.08 19.67 -11.75
CA ARG A 68 -6.67 21.07 -11.89
C ARG A 68 -5.85 21.52 -10.69
N SER A 69 -6.26 21.14 -9.48
CA SER A 69 -5.55 21.47 -8.24
C SER A 69 -4.10 20.98 -8.26
N PHE A 70 -3.87 19.74 -8.70
CA PHE A 70 -2.53 19.17 -8.82
C PHE A 70 -1.70 19.92 -9.87
N ILE A 71 -2.29 20.22 -11.03
CA ILE A 71 -1.60 20.94 -12.11
C ILE A 71 -1.22 22.35 -11.65
N GLU A 72 -2.10 23.06 -10.95
CA GLU A 72 -1.82 24.41 -10.46
C GLU A 72 -0.75 24.40 -9.35
N TYR A 73 -0.76 23.41 -8.46
CA TYR A 73 0.16 23.34 -7.33
C TYR A 73 1.55 22.80 -7.69
N PHE A 74 1.59 21.63 -8.32
CA PHE A 74 2.83 20.92 -8.65
C PHE A 74 3.34 21.21 -10.07
N GLY A 75 2.45 21.57 -11.00
CA GLY A 75 2.83 21.85 -12.38
C GLY A 75 3.38 20.65 -13.15
N PRO A 76 3.97 20.89 -14.34
CA PRO A 76 4.52 19.84 -15.20
C PRO A 76 5.60 18.99 -14.54
N GLU A 77 6.39 19.56 -13.64
CA GLU A 77 7.49 18.86 -12.97
C GLU A 77 6.98 17.84 -11.95
N GLY A 78 5.95 18.17 -11.16
CA GLY A 78 5.36 17.16 -10.28
C GLY A 78 4.50 16.14 -11.04
N MET A 79 3.88 16.51 -12.16
CA MET A 79 3.28 15.53 -13.08
C MET A 79 4.33 14.56 -13.62
N ALA A 80 5.52 15.06 -14.01
CA ALA A 80 6.60 14.20 -14.45
C ALA A 80 7.10 13.27 -13.34
N ALA A 81 7.13 13.76 -12.09
CA ALA A 81 7.52 12.96 -10.93
C ALA A 81 6.52 11.81 -10.66
N VAL A 82 5.21 12.07 -10.75
CA VAL A 82 4.19 11.01 -10.64
C VAL A 82 4.22 10.07 -11.85
N ASP A 83 4.41 10.60 -13.07
CA ASP A 83 4.58 9.77 -14.28
C ASP A 83 5.79 8.83 -14.15
N GLN A 84 6.87 9.22 -13.44
CA GLN A 84 8.01 8.34 -13.13
C GLN A 84 7.64 7.21 -12.14
N ALA A 85 6.83 7.49 -11.12
CA ALA A 85 6.30 6.45 -10.22
C ALA A 85 5.46 5.43 -11.01
N ILE A 86 4.60 5.92 -11.91
CA ILE A 86 3.82 5.08 -12.81
C ILE A 86 4.73 4.26 -13.75
N ALA A 87 5.83 4.84 -14.24
CA ALA A 87 6.79 4.13 -15.07
C ALA A 87 7.42 2.94 -14.31
N ILE A 88 7.70 3.08 -13.01
CA ILE A 88 8.17 1.97 -12.16
C ILE A 88 7.11 0.86 -12.11
N MET A 89 5.84 1.19 -11.89
CA MET A 89 4.74 0.22 -11.89
C MET A 89 4.59 -0.49 -13.25
N ASN A 90 4.68 0.24 -14.36
CA ASN A 90 4.58 -0.31 -15.71
C ASN A 90 5.79 -1.18 -16.12
N ALA A 91 6.96 -0.90 -15.55
CA ALA A 91 8.18 -1.67 -15.77
C ALA A 91 8.13 -3.06 -15.11
N LEU A 92 7.20 -3.30 -14.18
CA LEU A 92 6.97 -4.62 -13.61
C LEU A 92 6.68 -5.64 -14.75
N PRO A 93 7.44 -6.75 -14.82
CA PRO A 93 7.15 -7.85 -15.76
C PRO A 93 5.76 -8.43 -15.52
N ALA A 94 5.26 -9.22 -16.47
CA ALA A 94 4.12 -10.07 -16.18
C ALA A 94 4.47 -11.04 -15.04
N ALA A 95 3.52 -11.36 -14.17
CA ALA A 95 3.70 -12.24 -13.02
C ALA A 95 4.25 -13.61 -13.43
N SER A 96 3.79 -14.14 -14.57
CA SER A 96 4.26 -15.39 -15.18
C SER A 96 5.70 -15.34 -15.70
N ALA A 97 6.24 -14.15 -15.95
CA ALA A 97 7.60 -13.93 -16.46
C ALA A 97 8.64 -13.66 -15.37
N MET A 98 8.19 -13.42 -14.12
CA MET A 98 9.09 -13.22 -12.99
C MET A 98 9.73 -14.54 -12.56
N SER A 99 10.98 -14.49 -12.11
CA SER A 99 11.70 -15.68 -11.67
C SER A 99 11.06 -16.27 -10.39
N ALA A 100 11.34 -17.54 -10.11
CA ALA A 100 10.82 -18.21 -8.92
C ALA A 100 11.32 -17.54 -7.62
N ASP A 101 12.57 -17.11 -7.60
CA ASP A 101 13.28 -16.51 -6.47
C ASP A 101 13.24 -14.98 -6.45
N LEU A 102 12.67 -14.33 -7.48
CA LEU A 102 12.56 -12.88 -7.63
C LEU A 102 13.94 -12.17 -7.60
N GLY A 103 14.99 -12.87 -8.02
CA GLY A 103 16.37 -12.40 -7.96
C GLY A 103 16.65 -11.13 -8.77
N GLU A 104 15.83 -10.87 -9.80
CA GLU A 104 15.86 -9.67 -10.63
C GLU A 104 15.45 -8.39 -9.88
N PHE A 105 14.77 -8.52 -8.74
CA PHE A 105 14.38 -7.38 -7.90
C PHE A 105 15.36 -7.18 -6.74
N PRO A 106 15.74 -5.92 -6.47
CA PRO A 106 16.63 -5.58 -5.35
C PRO A 106 15.90 -5.70 -4.01
N LEU A 107 16.66 -6.03 -2.96
CA LEU A 107 16.15 -6.03 -1.58
C LEU A 107 16.04 -4.61 -0.99
N ASN A 108 16.73 -3.63 -1.57
CA ASN A 108 16.65 -2.24 -1.12
C ASN A 108 16.63 -1.29 -2.32
N THR A 109 15.58 -0.49 -2.43
CA THR A 109 15.41 0.56 -3.43
C THR A 109 15.34 1.96 -2.83
N LYS A 110 15.31 2.09 -1.50
CA LYS A 110 15.32 3.38 -0.81
C LYS A 110 16.72 3.96 -0.82
N ARG A 111 16.82 5.23 -1.22
CA ARG A 111 18.06 6.00 -1.32
C ARG A 111 17.87 7.35 -0.68
N VAL A 112 18.97 7.99 -0.29
CA VAL A 112 18.96 9.32 0.32
C VAL A 112 19.62 10.31 -0.64
N ASN A 113 18.96 11.43 -0.89
CA ASN A 113 19.58 12.62 -1.45
C ASN A 113 19.88 13.59 -0.30
N TYR A 114 21.16 13.72 0.04
CA TYR A 114 21.59 14.50 1.21
C TYR A 114 21.30 16.00 1.08
N GLU A 115 21.28 16.54 -0.15
CA GLU A 115 20.87 17.93 -0.36
C GLU A 115 19.39 18.09 -0.04
N ALA A 116 18.52 17.24 -0.62
CA ALA A 116 17.09 17.25 -0.35
C ALA A 116 16.77 16.99 1.14
N GLN A 117 17.52 16.10 1.80
CA GLN A 117 17.42 15.86 3.23
C GLN A 117 17.76 17.11 4.04
N SER A 118 18.85 17.81 3.71
CA SER A 118 19.24 19.06 4.38
C SER A 118 18.27 20.22 4.16
N LEU A 119 17.31 20.06 3.23
CA LEU A 119 16.27 21.03 2.89
C LEU A 119 14.88 20.56 3.33
N ASN A 120 14.77 19.47 4.10
CA ASN A 120 13.51 18.88 4.56
C ASN A 120 12.50 18.60 3.43
N LEU A 121 12.97 18.07 2.30
CA LEU A 121 12.11 17.79 1.15
C LEU A 121 11.52 16.37 1.23
N PHE A 122 10.20 16.26 1.07
CA PHE A 122 9.50 14.99 0.84
C PHE A 122 9.34 14.71 -0.66
N ASP A 123 9.76 13.53 -1.11
CA ASP A 123 9.71 13.17 -2.54
C ASP A 123 8.30 12.78 -3.00
N ILE A 124 7.71 13.59 -3.88
CA ILE A 124 6.36 13.36 -4.41
C ILE A 124 6.26 12.06 -5.23
N LYS A 125 7.32 11.69 -5.96
CA LYS A 125 7.37 10.45 -6.76
C LYS A 125 7.27 9.23 -5.85
N SER A 126 8.08 9.19 -4.80
CA SER A 126 8.15 8.05 -3.89
C SER A 126 6.87 7.88 -3.07
N LEU A 127 6.25 8.99 -2.66
CA LEU A 127 4.95 8.94 -2.00
C LEU A 127 3.84 8.46 -2.95
N ALA A 128 3.81 8.97 -4.19
CA ALA A 128 2.88 8.49 -5.20
C ALA A 128 3.05 6.98 -5.48
N LEU A 129 4.30 6.52 -5.57
CA LEU A 129 4.61 5.10 -5.77
C LEU A 129 4.09 4.24 -4.61
N HIS A 130 4.32 4.67 -3.37
CA HIS A 130 3.79 4.00 -2.19
C HIS A 130 2.26 3.85 -2.24
N VAL A 131 1.55 4.95 -2.48
CA VAL A 131 0.09 4.95 -2.55
C VAL A 131 -0.42 4.05 -3.67
N LEU A 132 0.25 4.06 -4.83
CA LEU A 132 -0.09 3.16 -5.93
C LEU A 132 0.10 1.68 -5.57
N VAL A 133 1.13 1.35 -4.78
CA VAL A 133 1.35 -0.02 -4.31
C VAL A 133 0.22 -0.47 -3.39
N GLU A 134 -0.23 0.42 -2.53
CA GLU A 134 -1.30 0.16 -1.59
C GLU A 134 -2.67 0.00 -2.26
N GLU A 135 -3.01 0.92 -3.18
CA GLU A 135 -4.23 0.86 -4.02
C GLU A 135 -4.24 -0.30 -5.02
N MET A 136 -3.15 -1.07 -5.09
CA MET A 136 -3.05 -2.30 -5.85
C MET A 136 -3.21 -3.57 -4.98
N GLY A 137 -3.45 -3.41 -3.67
CA GLY A 137 -3.82 -4.50 -2.77
C GLY A 137 -2.72 -5.00 -1.84
N LEU A 138 -1.61 -4.26 -1.68
CA LEU A 138 -0.55 -4.60 -0.72
C LEU A 138 -0.61 -3.66 0.50
N ALA A 139 -0.43 -4.21 1.71
CA ALA A 139 -0.30 -3.40 2.92
C ALA A 139 1.17 -3.32 3.33
N ASN A 140 1.48 -2.47 4.32
CA ASN A 140 2.81 -2.36 4.91
C ASN A 140 3.28 -3.73 5.47
N PRO A 141 4.25 -4.41 4.83
CA PRO A 141 4.66 -5.74 5.24
C PRO A 141 5.52 -5.71 6.51
N GLU A 142 6.26 -4.63 6.77
CA GLU A 142 7.02 -4.47 8.00
C GLU A 142 6.11 -4.33 9.22
N ARG A 143 5.02 -3.55 9.12
CA ARG A 143 4.04 -3.38 10.21
C ARG A 143 3.23 -4.65 10.46
N TYR A 144 2.85 -5.36 9.42
CA TYR A 144 1.99 -6.54 9.57
C TYR A 144 2.75 -7.86 9.59
N VAL A 145 4.06 -7.84 9.89
CA VAL A 145 4.80 -9.07 10.20
C VAL A 145 4.15 -9.78 11.37
N TRP A 146 3.89 -9.05 12.45
CA TRP A 146 3.23 -9.52 13.66
C TRP A 146 2.07 -8.60 13.98
N SER A 147 0.91 -9.15 14.29
CA SER A 147 -0.28 -8.32 14.53
C SER A 147 -1.15 -8.89 15.64
N LEU A 148 -1.76 -8.01 16.45
CA LEU A 148 -2.65 -8.44 17.51
C LEU A 148 -3.96 -8.97 16.91
N ARG A 149 -4.35 -10.19 17.26
CA ARG A 149 -5.63 -10.79 16.87
C ARG A 149 -6.69 -10.71 17.96
N GLY A 150 -6.26 -10.65 19.21
CA GLY A 150 -7.14 -10.66 20.36
C GLY A 150 -6.47 -10.07 21.60
N ARG A 151 -7.30 -9.43 22.42
CA ARG A 151 -6.91 -8.84 23.71
C ARG A 151 -7.98 -9.16 24.74
N VAL A 152 -7.58 -9.77 25.86
CA VAL A 152 -8.47 -10.04 26.99
C VAL A 152 -7.83 -9.51 28.27
N ALA A 153 -8.39 -8.42 28.80
CA ALA A 153 -7.91 -7.80 30.03
C ALA A 153 -8.55 -8.47 31.26
N PHE A 154 -7.71 -8.94 32.18
CA PHE A 154 -8.09 -9.40 33.51
C PHE A 154 -7.63 -8.37 34.56
N PRO A 155 -8.15 -8.42 35.80
CA PRO A 155 -7.76 -7.45 36.84
C PRO A 155 -6.26 -7.38 37.15
N ALA A 156 -5.49 -8.45 36.88
CA ALA A 156 -4.07 -8.54 37.22
C ALA A 156 -3.12 -8.66 36.01
N PHE A 157 -3.62 -8.97 34.82
CA PHE A 157 -2.82 -9.16 33.61
C PHE A 157 -3.70 -9.06 32.36
N THR A 158 -3.08 -8.83 31.20
CA THR A 158 -3.76 -8.82 29.91
C THR A 158 -3.21 -9.95 29.06
N ASN A 159 -4.10 -10.76 28.48
CA ASN A 159 -3.73 -11.76 27.49
C ASN A 159 -3.80 -11.15 26.09
N TYR A 160 -2.79 -11.48 25.30
CA TYR A 160 -2.69 -11.08 23.89
C TYR A 160 -2.56 -12.32 23.01
N SER A 161 -3.26 -12.31 21.89
CA SER A 161 -3.05 -13.26 20.80
C SER A 161 -2.38 -12.52 19.66
N VAL A 162 -1.24 -13.04 19.19
CA VAL A 162 -0.46 -12.44 18.11
C VAL A 162 -0.43 -13.42 16.94
N VAL A 163 -0.64 -12.91 15.74
CA VAL A 163 -0.66 -13.68 14.50
C VAL A 163 0.31 -13.10 13.50
N HIS A 164 0.69 -13.92 12.51
CA HIS A 164 1.43 -13.46 11.34
C HIS A 164 0.46 -13.08 10.22
N LEU A 165 0.68 -11.91 9.64
CA LEU A 165 -0.06 -11.45 8.45
C LEU A 165 0.89 -11.03 7.33
N ASN A 166 2.07 -11.65 7.30
CA ASN A 166 3.09 -11.46 6.29
C ASN A 166 3.52 -12.83 5.73
N PHE A 167 3.55 -12.96 4.40
CA PHE A 167 3.60 -14.27 3.73
C PHE A 167 4.65 -14.32 2.63
N ASP A 168 5.34 -15.46 2.54
CA ASP A 168 6.28 -15.71 1.45
C ASP A 168 5.55 -15.84 0.10
N PRO A 169 5.96 -15.10 -0.95
CA PRO A 169 5.25 -15.04 -2.24
C PRO A 169 5.32 -16.32 -3.07
N VAL A 170 6.11 -17.32 -2.67
CA VAL A 170 6.20 -18.61 -3.35
C VAL A 170 5.34 -19.66 -2.62
N SER A 171 5.55 -19.79 -1.31
CA SER A 171 5.01 -20.86 -0.48
C SER A 171 3.72 -20.46 0.26
N LEU A 172 3.44 -19.17 0.38
CA LEU A 172 2.34 -18.58 1.17
C LEU A 172 2.39 -18.95 2.66
N ARG A 173 3.56 -19.38 3.13
CA ARG A 173 3.77 -19.62 4.55
C ARG A 173 4.03 -18.30 5.25
N PRO A 174 3.55 -18.15 6.50
CA PRO A 174 3.93 -17.04 7.36
C PRO A 174 5.45 -16.85 7.41
N SER A 175 5.91 -15.60 7.37
CA SER A 175 7.33 -15.26 7.39
C SER A 175 7.58 -14.01 8.21
N SER A 176 8.66 -14.03 8.97
CA SER A 176 9.16 -12.90 9.76
C SER A 176 10.16 -12.03 9.00
N TYR A 177 10.39 -12.29 7.71
CA TYR A 177 11.40 -11.61 6.92
C TYR A 177 10.77 -10.67 5.91
N VAL A 178 11.18 -9.40 5.92
CA VAL A 178 10.82 -8.41 4.89
C VAL A 178 12.10 -7.90 4.24
N ASN A 179 12.20 -8.06 2.92
CA ASN A 179 13.37 -7.76 2.12
C ASN A 179 14.66 -8.39 2.69
N GLY A 180 14.52 -9.56 3.32
CA GLY A 180 15.59 -10.29 4.01
C GLY A 180 16.01 -9.72 5.36
N ALA A 181 15.34 -8.71 5.91
CA ALA A 181 15.52 -8.27 7.30
C ALA A 181 14.56 -9.06 8.20
N LEU A 182 15.06 -9.54 9.35
CA LEU A 182 14.25 -10.29 10.31
C LEU A 182 13.50 -9.34 11.25
N TYR A 183 12.23 -9.59 11.50
CA TYR A 183 11.41 -8.83 12.44
C TYR A 183 10.87 -9.71 13.56
N THR A 184 10.88 -9.19 14.79
CA THR A 184 10.12 -9.66 15.94
C THR A 184 9.14 -8.58 16.39
N TYR A 185 8.45 -8.79 17.51
CA TYR A 185 7.55 -7.80 18.08
C TYR A 185 7.76 -7.60 19.58
N GLU A 186 7.37 -6.42 20.06
CA GLU A 186 7.07 -6.12 21.46
C GLU A 186 5.61 -5.68 21.59
N ILE A 187 4.93 -6.10 22.65
CA ILE A 187 3.54 -5.69 22.87
C ILE A 187 3.53 -4.34 23.59
N TRP A 188 2.82 -3.38 23.01
CA TRP A 188 2.57 -2.09 23.65
C TRP A 188 1.08 -1.98 24.00
N ASP A 189 0.80 -1.80 25.29
CA ASP A 189 -0.55 -1.62 25.84
C ASP A 189 -0.78 -0.15 26.20
N GLY A 190 -1.25 0.64 25.24
CA GLY A 190 -1.60 2.05 25.43
C GLY A 190 -3.00 2.26 26.01
N GLY A 191 -3.69 1.19 26.40
CA GLY A 191 -5.07 1.20 26.82
C GLY A 191 -6.03 1.31 25.63
N ALA A 192 -6.16 2.51 25.06
CA ALA A 192 -7.10 2.79 23.95
C ALA A 192 -6.64 2.21 22.61
N ILE A 193 -5.33 2.22 22.36
CA ILE A 193 -4.68 1.66 21.18
C ILE A 193 -3.58 0.73 21.67
N ASN A 194 -3.52 -0.48 21.11
CA ASN A 194 -2.53 -1.49 21.47
C ASN A 194 -2.09 -2.18 20.20
N PHE A 195 -0.82 -2.56 20.11
CA PHE A 195 -0.27 -3.19 18.91
C PHE A 195 0.92 -4.08 19.26
N ALA A 196 1.34 -4.89 18.30
CA ALA A 196 2.56 -5.68 18.34
C ALA A 196 3.65 -4.89 17.61
N GLY A 197 4.25 -3.90 18.29
CA GLY A 197 5.20 -2.98 17.69
C GLY A 197 6.43 -3.72 17.16
N GLU A 198 6.83 -3.38 15.94
CA GLU A 198 7.76 -4.22 15.19
C GLU A 198 9.21 -3.85 15.50
N VAL A 199 10.00 -4.90 15.70
CA VAL A 199 11.41 -4.79 16.07
C VAL A 199 12.25 -5.49 15.03
N LYS A 200 12.99 -4.71 14.25
CA LYS A 200 13.92 -5.22 13.24
C LYS A 200 15.17 -5.77 13.91
N LEU A 201 15.33 -7.10 13.88
CA LEU A 201 16.44 -7.85 14.46
C LEU A 201 17.58 -7.97 13.43
N ALA A 202 18.39 -6.93 13.36
CA ALA A 202 19.63 -6.86 12.59
C ALA A 202 19.49 -6.91 11.06
N ASP A 203 19.65 -5.74 10.41
CA ASP A 203 20.01 -5.63 9.00
C ASP A 203 21.02 -4.50 8.81
N LEU A 204 22.22 -4.81 8.31
CA LEU A 204 23.23 -3.78 8.02
C LEU A 204 22.98 -3.04 6.68
N ARG A 205 22.03 -3.52 5.86
CA ARG A 205 21.79 -2.97 4.52
C ARG A 205 20.91 -1.74 4.51
N THR A 206 20.07 -1.58 5.53
CA THR A 206 19.00 -0.58 5.57
C THR A 206 18.81 -0.07 6.99
N PHE A 207 18.39 1.19 7.11
CA PHE A 207 17.89 1.76 8.36
C PHE A 207 16.39 1.99 8.22
N GLY A 208 15.61 1.56 9.21
CA GLY A 208 14.15 1.58 9.18
C GLY A 208 13.55 0.66 8.11
N TYR A 209 12.29 0.96 7.73
CA TYR A 209 11.52 0.22 6.73
C TYR A 209 12.00 0.56 5.32
N ASN A 210 11.93 -0.41 4.41
CA ASN A 210 12.52 -0.29 3.09
C ASN A 210 11.63 -0.79 1.96
N SER A 211 10.52 -1.49 2.26
CA SER A 211 9.49 -1.78 1.28
C SER A 211 8.84 -0.49 0.80
N VAL A 212 8.38 -0.48 -0.45
CA VAL A 212 7.61 0.63 -0.98
C VAL A 212 6.21 0.66 -0.34
N ALA A 213 5.63 -0.50 -0.07
CA ALA A 213 4.36 -0.62 0.64
C ALA A 213 4.40 -0.08 2.08
N GLY A 214 5.58 -0.01 2.71
CA GLY A 214 5.78 0.46 4.08
C GLY A 214 6.13 1.95 4.21
N ALA A 215 5.99 2.75 3.15
CA ALA A 215 6.45 4.14 3.15
C ALA A 215 5.51 5.16 3.85
N SER A 216 4.31 4.73 4.27
CA SER A 216 3.41 5.59 5.06
C SER A 216 3.88 5.71 6.50
N ALA A 217 3.73 6.91 7.07
CA ALA A 217 3.78 7.09 8.52
C ALA A 217 2.73 6.18 9.17
N SER A 218 3.16 5.44 10.19
CA SER A 218 2.30 4.68 11.09
C SER A 218 2.36 5.32 12.47
N PRO A 219 1.25 5.41 13.22
CA PRO A 219 1.30 5.78 14.63
C PRO A 219 1.94 4.71 15.52
N ASP A 220 2.21 3.51 14.99
CA ASP A 220 2.87 2.43 15.73
C ASP A 220 4.38 2.73 15.88
N PRO A 221 4.95 2.61 17.09
CA PRO A 221 6.37 2.73 17.34
C PRO A 221 7.09 1.57 16.68
N SER A 222 8.08 1.91 15.86
CA SER A 222 8.94 0.97 15.19
C SER A 222 10.36 1.08 15.76
N TYR A 223 10.99 -0.07 15.98
CA TYR A 223 12.32 -0.14 16.55
C TYR A 223 13.25 -0.95 15.67
N GLU A 224 14.52 -0.55 15.65
CA GLU A 224 15.60 -1.32 15.06
C GLU A 224 16.63 -1.65 16.12
N GLN A 225 17.04 -2.92 16.18
CA GLN A 225 18.15 -3.32 17.01
C GLN A 225 19.45 -3.05 16.27
N ASP A 226 20.30 -2.17 16.83
CA ASP A 226 21.64 -1.95 16.30
C ASP A 226 22.39 -3.29 16.25
N PRO A 227 22.79 -3.75 15.06
CA PRO A 227 23.46 -5.04 14.90
C PRO A 227 24.83 -5.12 15.59
N VAL A 228 25.44 -3.98 15.95
CA VAL A 228 26.74 -3.92 16.63
C VAL A 228 26.56 -3.81 18.14
N SER A 229 25.79 -2.84 18.62
CA SER A 229 25.63 -2.60 20.07
C SER A 229 24.51 -3.41 20.72
N GLY A 230 23.56 -3.95 19.93
CA GLY A 230 22.38 -4.65 20.42
C GLY A 230 21.33 -3.74 21.06
N ILE A 231 21.54 -2.42 21.03
CA ILE A 231 20.63 -1.42 21.59
C ILE A 231 19.43 -1.25 20.65
N LEU A 232 18.24 -1.17 21.22
CA LEU A 232 17.03 -0.80 20.48
C LEU A 232 17.01 0.71 20.26
N GLN A 233 16.83 1.10 19.00
CA GLN A 233 16.69 2.49 18.59
C GLN A 233 15.31 2.69 17.96
N ALA A 234 14.62 3.76 18.36
CA ALA A 234 13.41 4.16 17.65
C ALA A 234 13.81 4.59 16.24
N VAL A 235 13.05 4.13 15.25
CA VAL A 235 13.28 4.45 13.84
C VAL A 235 12.00 4.96 13.21
N ASP A 236 12.15 5.79 12.17
CA ASP A 236 11.03 6.19 11.35
C ASP A 236 10.72 5.06 10.35
N GLY A 237 9.65 4.32 10.62
CA GLY A 237 9.12 3.26 9.75
C GLY A 237 8.40 3.79 8.50
N PHE A 238 8.87 4.89 7.91
CA PHE A 238 8.20 5.57 6.77
C PHE A 238 9.20 6.31 5.86
N LEU A 239 8.69 6.98 4.83
CA LEU A 239 9.49 7.81 3.93
C LEU A 239 9.93 9.12 4.61
N GLY A 240 11.23 9.24 4.95
CA GLY A 240 11.79 10.44 5.57
C GLY A 240 12.15 11.56 4.58
N PHE A 241 12.67 12.67 5.10
CA PHE A 241 13.18 13.75 4.25
C PHE A 241 14.40 13.33 3.45
N GLY A 242 14.41 13.68 2.17
CA GLY A 242 15.46 13.31 1.23
C GLY A 242 15.47 11.82 0.86
N ASP A 243 14.60 11.00 1.45
CA ASP A 243 14.41 9.61 1.01
C ASP A 243 13.67 9.58 -0.32
N TYR A 244 14.10 8.68 -1.21
CA TYR A 244 13.39 8.37 -2.43
C TYR A 244 13.58 6.91 -2.85
N PHE A 245 12.58 6.35 -3.53
CA PHE A 245 12.64 5.05 -4.17
C PHE A 245 13.10 5.15 -5.62
N VAL A 246 13.87 4.16 -6.05
CA VAL A 246 14.27 3.97 -7.46
C VAL A 246 13.54 2.83 -8.16
N GLY A 247 12.69 2.09 -7.44
CA GLY A 247 11.97 0.93 -7.92
C GLY A 247 11.22 0.20 -6.81
N LEU A 248 10.50 -0.85 -7.16
CA LEU A 248 9.89 -1.79 -6.21
C LEU A 248 10.96 -2.69 -5.57
N THR A 249 10.80 -3.03 -4.30
CA THR A 249 11.64 -4.07 -3.70
C THR A 249 11.18 -5.46 -4.14
N ARG A 250 12.00 -6.46 -3.82
CA ARG A 250 11.71 -7.86 -4.10
C ARG A 250 10.38 -8.32 -3.51
N ASP A 251 10.08 -7.90 -2.28
CA ASP A 251 8.87 -8.35 -1.60
C ASP A 251 7.62 -7.61 -2.12
N ASP A 252 7.73 -6.32 -2.48
CA ASP A 252 6.67 -5.60 -3.20
C ASP A 252 6.33 -6.33 -4.53
N ALA A 253 7.36 -6.67 -5.31
CA ALA A 253 7.19 -7.42 -6.56
C ALA A 253 6.63 -8.83 -6.33
N GLY A 254 7.02 -9.48 -5.24
CA GLY A 254 6.50 -10.79 -4.84
C GLY A 254 5.01 -10.77 -4.51
N GLY A 255 4.55 -9.74 -3.82
CA GLY A 255 3.13 -9.51 -3.55
C GLY A 255 2.32 -9.37 -4.84
N PHE A 256 2.79 -8.54 -5.79
CA PHE A 256 2.15 -8.42 -7.10
C PHE A 256 2.20 -9.68 -7.93
N ARG A 257 3.33 -10.40 -7.92
CA ARG A 257 3.42 -11.70 -8.59
C ARG A 257 2.33 -12.63 -8.07
N ARG A 258 2.10 -12.67 -6.76
CA ARG A 258 1.07 -13.53 -6.17
C ARG A 258 -0.36 -13.08 -6.49
N LEU A 259 -0.68 -11.78 -6.40
CA LEU A 259 -2.02 -11.26 -6.72
C LEU A 259 -2.38 -11.43 -8.20
N LEU A 260 -1.44 -11.07 -9.06
CA LEU A 260 -1.64 -11.00 -10.50
C LEU A 260 -1.38 -12.34 -11.20
N SER A 261 -0.79 -13.33 -10.53
CA SER A 261 -0.52 -14.65 -11.11
C SER A 261 -1.76 -15.23 -11.79
N PRO A 262 -1.62 -15.79 -13.01
CA PRO A 262 -2.69 -16.57 -13.64
C PRO A 262 -3.14 -17.78 -12.80
N ASN A 263 -2.31 -18.24 -11.86
CA ASN A 263 -2.64 -19.33 -10.94
C ASN A 263 -3.39 -18.85 -9.68
N SER A 264 -3.49 -17.55 -9.47
CA SER A 264 -4.33 -16.97 -8.44
C SER A 264 -5.78 -16.96 -8.92
N LEU A 265 -6.49 -18.05 -8.66
CA LEU A 265 -7.89 -18.22 -9.06
C LEU A 265 -8.82 -17.70 -7.96
N ALA A 266 -9.81 -16.89 -8.34
CA ALA A 266 -10.91 -16.47 -7.46
C ALA A 266 -12.20 -16.37 -8.27
N VAL A 267 -13.33 -16.65 -7.65
CA VAL A 267 -14.65 -16.33 -8.20
C VAL A 267 -14.83 -14.81 -8.12
N GLU A 268 -14.88 -14.16 -9.27
CA GLU A 268 -14.94 -12.70 -9.35
C GLU A 268 -16.14 -12.24 -10.16
N ASN A 269 -16.64 -11.06 -9.80
CA ASN A 269 -17.55 -10.29 -10.62
C ASN A 269 -16.75 -9.44 -11.63
N LEU A 270 -17.28 -9.29 -12.84
CA LEU A 270 -16.81 -8.21 -13.72
C LEU A 270 -17.26 -6.88 -13.14
N ARG A 271 -16.55 -5.81 -13.51
CA ARG A 271 -16.98 -4.47 -13.12
C ARG A 271 -18.38 -4.16 -13.67
N PRO A 272 -19.29 -3.54 -12.89
CA PRO A 272 -20.54 -2.97 -13.40
C PRO A 272 -20.46 -2.15 -14.70
N ASP A 273 -19.33 -1.50 -15.00
CA ASP A 273 -19.12 -0.73 -16.23
C ASP A 273 -18.50 -1.54 -17.38
N VAL A 274 -18.29 -2.84 -17.19
CA VAL A 274 -17.76 -3.79 -18.18
C VAL A 274 -18.91 -4.61 -18.77
N ASN A 275 -19.02 -4.64 -20.09
CA ASN A 275 -19.91 -5.50 -20.86
C ASN A 275 -19.14 -6.68 -21.47
N ALA A 276 -19.49 -7.91 -21.09
CA ALA A 276 -19.02 -9.09 -21.81
C ALA A 276 -19.65 -9.12 -23.21
N THR A 277 -18.82 -9.20 -24.24
CA THR A 277 -19.22 -9.24 -25.64
C THR A 277 -18.79 -10.60 -26.21
N GLY A 278 -19.75 -11.41 -26.68
CA GLY A 278 -19.45 -12.64 -27.42
C GLY A 278 -19.52 -13.97 -26.66
N GLY A 279 -20.47 -14.13 -25.74
CA GLY A 279 -20.84 -15.47 -25.27
C GLY A 279 -21.80 -16.15 -26.24
N GLY A 280 -21.44 -17.35 -26.73
CA GLY A 280 -22.40 -18.22 -27.41
C GLY A 280 -23.59 -18.55 -26.49
N ALA A 281 -24.66 -19.12 -27.05
CA ALA A 281 -25.93 -19.45 -26.38
C ALA A 281 -25.83 -20.40 -25.14
N TRP A 282 -24.63 -20.68 -24.67
CA TRP A 282 -24.26 -21.56 -23.57
C TRP A 282 -23.48 -20.88 -22.44
N LEU A 283 -23.49 -19.54 -22.35
CA LEU A 283 -23.25 -18.92 -21.06
C LEU A 283 -24.33 -19.44 -20.08
N PRO A 284 -23.99 -19.77 -18.81
CA PRO A 284 -25.01 -20.05 -17.82
C PRO A 284 -25.77 -18.74 -17.54
N SER A 285 -26.78 -18.50 -18.37
CA SER A 285 -27.80 -17.50 -18.20
C SER A 285 -28.61 -17.91 -16.97
N GLY A 286 -28.42 -17.19 -15.87
CA GLY A 286 -29.19 -17.37 -14.65
C GLY A 286 -30.64 -16.93 -14.85
N GLY A 287 -31.46 -17.73 -15.53
CA GLY A 287 -32.91 -17.59 -15.51
C GLY A 287 -33.54 -17.05 -16.79
N THR A 288 -34.55 -17.81 -17.24
CA THR A 288 -35.45 -17.52 -18.35
C THR A 288 -36.40 -16.38 -18.00
N ASN A 289 -36.00 -15.13 -18.21
CA ASN A 289 -36.95 -14.03 -18.44
C ASN A 289 -36.30 -12.94 -19.28
N GLY A 290 -36.92 -12.65 -20.43
CA GLY A 290 -36.46 -11.71 -21.44
C GLY A 290 -36.46 -10.25 -21.00
N SER A 291 -35.38 -9.88 -20.32
CA SER A 291 -34.85 -8.53 -20.24
C SER A 291 -33.33 -8.67 -20.17
N SER A 292 -32.60 -7.86 -20.93
CA SER A 292 -31.14 -7.91 -21.08
C SER A 292 -30.40 -7.47 -19.82
N THR A 293 -30.58 -8.20 -18.72
CA THR A 293 -30.02 -7.90 -17.38
C THR A 293 -29.17 -9.06 -16.83
N ASN A 294 -28.74 -10.01 -17.66
CA ASN A 294 -28.25 -11.32 -17.19
C ASN A 294 -26.92 -11.79 -17.83
N VAL A 295 -25.87 -10.96 -17.80
CA VAL A 295 -24.53 -11.29 -18.40
C VAL A 295 -23.39 -11.33 -17.35
N PHE A 296 -23.70 -11.50 -16.05
CA PHE A 296 -22.72 -11.36 -14.96
C PHE A 296 -22.77 -12.49 -13.93
N ALA A 297 -22.83 -13.76 -14.36
CA ALA A 297 -22.60 -14.84 -13.40
C ALA A 297 -21.16 -14.72 -12.88
N PRO A 298 -20.93 -14.73 -11.55
CA PRO A 298 -19.58 -14.83 -11.00
C PRO A 298 -18.87 -16.05 -11.59
N GLN A 299 -17.63 -15.86 -12.05
CA GLN A 299 -16.84 -16.93 -12.66
C GLN A 299 -15.48 -17.03 -11.99
N ILE A 300 -14.90 -18.23 -12.01
CA ILE A 300 -13.51 -18.43 -11.61
C ILE A 300 -12.62 -17.71 -12.63
N ARG A 301 -11.89 -16.70 -12.18
CA ARG A 301 -10.97 -15.91 -12.98
C ARG A 301 -9.53 -16.04 -12.48
N PRO A 302 -8.57 -16.22 -13.39
CA PRO A 302 -7.16 -16.07 -13.08
C PRO A 302 -6.81 -14.60 -12.84
N GLY A 303 -5.68 -14.35 -12.15
CA GLY A 303 -5.10 -13.02 -12.11
C GLY A 303 -4.75 -12.50 -13.50
N ARG A 304 -4.67 -11.17 -13.65
CA ARG A 304 -4.49 -10.52 -14.96
C ARG A 304 -3.11 -10.72 -15.60
N ASP A 305 -2.17 -11.34 -14.90
CA ASP A 305 -0.76 -11.51 -15.23
C ASP A 305 0.02 -10.19 -15.29
N LYS A 306 -0.53 -9.18 -15.95
CA LYS A 306 0.01 -7.83 -15.99
C LYS A 306 -1.12 -6.79 -16.02
N ILE A 307 -0.86 -5.68 -15.35
CA ILE A 307 -1.69 -4.47 -15.40
C ILE A 307 -0.81 -3.33 -15.90
N LEU A 308 -1.38 -2.48 -16.74
CA LEU A 308 -0.74 -1.27 -17.25
C LEU A 308 -1.47 -0.03 -16.74
N PHE A 309 -0.70 0.98 -16.39
CA PHE A 309 -1.21 2.32 -16.09
C PHE A 309 -1.06 3.19 -17.33
N GLN A 310 -2.15 3.80 -17.78
CA GLN A 310 -2.15 4.65 -18.96
C GLN A 310 -2.71 6.03 -18.64
N LYS A 311 -1.91 7.06 -18.97
CA LYS A 311 -2.33 8.45 -18.84
C LYS A 311 -3.42 8.77 -19.85
N VAL A 312 -4.45 9.47 -19.41
CA VAL A 312 -5.54 9.95 -20.25
C VAL A 312 -5.67 11.45 -20.15
N SER A 313 -6.13 12.07 -21.23
CA SER A 313 -6.42 13.50 -21.24
C SER A 313 -7.64 13.79 -20.37
N TYR A 314 -7.42 14.54 -19.30
CA TYR A 314 -8.45 15.08 -18.43
C TYR A 314 -8.24 16.60 -18.38
N ASP A 315 -9.08 17.35 -19.11
CA ASP A 315 -8.94 18.80 -19.24
C ASP A 315 -9.74 19.53 -18.16
N SER A 316 -9.29 19.32 -16.92
CA SER A 316 -9.87 19.91 -15.71
C SER A 316 -9.74 21.45 -15.67
N LEU A 317 -8.81 22.02 -16.44
CA LEU A 317 -8.50 23.46 -16.45
C LEU A 317 -9.55 24.31 -17.18
N ILE A 318 -10.17 23.78 -18.25
CA ILE A 318 -11.20 24.50 -19.01
C ILE A 318 -12.63 24.02 -18.71
N GLY A 319 -12.79 23.18 -17.67
CA GLY A 319 -14.09 22.62 -17.29
C GLY A 319 -14.68 21.66 -18.34
N GLN A 320 -13.85 21.11 -19.25
CA GLN A 320 -14.31 20.08 -20.18
C GLN A 320 -14.31 18.72 -19.47
N TYR A 321 -15.48 18.08 -19.50
CA TYR A 321 -15.67 16.72 -19.02
C TYR A 321 -14.72 15.74 -19.73
N PHE A 322 -14.24 14.74 -18.99
CA PHE A 322 -13.52 13.59 -19.52
C PHE A 322 -14.19 13.08 -20.80
N ARG A 323 -13.43 12.92 -21.89
CA ARG A 323 -13.99 12.41 -23.14
C ARG A 323 -14.15 10.90 -23.06
N PRO A 324 -15.38 10.36 -23.05
CA PRO A 324 -15.56 8.93 -22.89
C PRO A 324 -14.98 8.16 -24.07
N PHE A 325 -14.41 7.00 -23.78
CA PHE A 325 -13.95 6.06 -24.80
C PHE A 325 -14.21 4.63 -24.36
N THR A 326 -14.40 3.73 -25.32
CA THR A 326 -14.61 2.32 -25.05
C THR A 326 -13.34 1.54 -25.33
N VAL A 327 -12.99 0.66 -24.40
CA VAL A 327 -11.85 -0.25 -24.53
C VAL A 327 -12.36 -1.67 -24.55
N SER A 328 -11.71 -2.54 -25.31
CA SER A 328 -12.01 -3.97 -25.35
C SER A 328 -10.77 -4.77 -25.02
N TYR A 329 -10.94 -5.83 -24.24
CA TYR A 329 -9.85 -6.69 -23.79
C TYR A 329 -10.33 -8.14 -23.61
N PRO A 330 -9.42 -9.13 -23.67
CA PRO A 330 -9.78 -10.52 -23.40
C PRO A 330 -10.14 -10.71 -21.92
N ASP A 331 -11.26 -11.38 -21.68
CA ASP A 331 -11.66 -11.93 -20.38
C ASP A 331 -11.37 -13.42 -20.36
N TYR A 332 -10.66 -13.87 -19.33
CA TYR A 332 -10.31 -15.28 -19.14
C TYR A 332 -11.12 -15.80 -17.96
N TYR A 333 -11.84 -16.90 -18.16
CA TYR A 333 -12.66 -17.49 -17.10
C TYR A 333 -12.69 -19.01 -17.25
N ILE A 334 -12.87 -19.70 -16.12
CA ILE A 334 -12.89 -21.17 -16.06
C ILE A 334 -14.31 -21.62 -15.77
N THR A 335 -14.87 -22.44 -16.66
CA THR A 335 -16.16 -23.12 -16.48
C THR A 335 -16.00 -24.60 -16.80
N ASN A 336 -16.60 -25.48 -15.99
CA ASN A 336 -16.51 -26.93 -16.15
C ASN A 336 -15.05 -27.43 -16.29
N GLY A 337 -14.14 -26.83 -15.51
CA GLY A 337 -12.72 -27.20 -15.49
C GLY A 337 -11.93 -26.82 -16.76
N THR A 338 -12.52 -26.06 -17.69
CA THR A 338 -11.86 -25.63 -18.93
C THR A 338 -11.69 -24.12 -18.95
N LEU A 339 -10.52 -23.64 -19.38
CA LEU A 339 -10.27 -22.21 -19.59
C LEU A 339 -10.95 -21.74 -20.88
N HIS A 340 -11.76 -20.71 -20.77
CA HIS A 340 -12.41 -20.02 -21.88
C HIS A 340 -11.85 -18.60 -22.02
N THR A 341 -11.95 -18.07 -23.23
CA THR A 341 -11.60 -16.69 -23.56
C THR A 341 -12.79 -16.02 -24.20
N GLY A 342 -13.30 -14.97 -23.53
CA GLY A 342 -14.32 -14.07 -24.07
C GLY A 342 -13.74 -12.68 -24.35
N ALA A 343 -14.55 -11.79 -24.88
CA ALA A 343 -14.21 -10.37 -24.94
C ALA A 343 -14.99 -9.60 -23.87
N ALA A 344 -14.33 -8.70 -23.17
CA ALA A 344 -14.93 -7.71 -22.30
C ALA A 344 -14.71 -6.33 -22.91
N SER A 345 -15.70 -5.45 -22.79
CA SER A 345 -15.59 -4.06 -23.20
C SER A 345 -16.01 -3.15 -22.06
N ARG A 346 -15.36 -2.00 -21.90
CA ARG A 346 -15.66 -1.04 -20.84
C ARG A 346 -15.73 0.35 -21.43
N THR A 347 -16.75 1.12 -21.08
CA THR A 347 -16.79 2.55 -21.40
C THR A 347 -16.18 3.33 -20.26
N VAL A 348 -14.99 3.86 -20.49
CA VAL A 348 -14.30 4.74 -19.55
C VAL A 348 -14.93 6.12 -19.69
N ILE A 349 -15.57 6.62 -18.64
CA ILE A 349 -16.21 7.94 -18.59
C ILE A 349 -15.49 8.92 -17.65
N GLN A 350 -14.51 8.41 -16.90
CA GLN A 350 -13.64 9.13 -15.96
C GLN A 350 -12.37 8.27 -15.76
N PRO A 351 -11.24 8.85 -15.31
CA PRO A 351 -10.07 8.05 -14.97
C PRO A 351 -10.39 7.11 -13.79
N ASP A 352 -9.64 6.01 -13.69
CA ASP A 352 -9.67 5.11 -12.53
C ASP A 352 -8.94 5.71 -11.32
N ILE A 353 -7.86 6.47 -11.57
CA ILE A 353 -7.08 7.18 -10.54
C ILE A 353 -6.95 8.65 -10.93
N LEU A 354 -7.18 9.55 -9.97
CA LEU A 354 -7.04 10.99 -10.15
C LEU A 354 -6.07 11.55 -9.11
N PHE A 355 -4.95 12.14 -9.55
CA PHE A 355 -4.03 12.83 -8.66
C PHE A 355 -4.49 14.28 -8.45
N ALA A 356 -4.60 14.70 -7.19
CA ALA A 356 -5.11 16.01 -6.78
C ALA A 356 -4.18 16.68 -5.76
N ALA A 357 -4.36 17.98 -5.55
CA ALA A 357 -3.82 18.68 -4.40
C ALA A 357 -4.98 19.30 -3.61
N ALA A 358 -4.96 19.20 -2.28
CA ALA A 358 -6.06 19.72 -1.47
C ALA A 358 -5.63 20.06 -0.04
N ASP A 359 -6.48 20.83 0.64
CA ASP A 359 -6.42 21.00 2.08
C ASP A 359 -6.98 19.74 2.75
N LEU A 360 -6.08 18.95 3.32
CA LEU A 360 -6.43 17.66 3.93
C LEU A 360 -6.78 17.80 5.42
N GLY A 361 -6.74 19.02 5.96
CA GLY A 361 -6.84 19.26 7.39
C GLY A 361 -5.60 18.77 8.15
N THR A 362 -5.79 18.53 9.45
CA THR A 362 -4.70 18.20 10.38
C THR A 362 -5.00 16.95 11.19
N THR A 363 -3.94 16.27 11.63
CA THR A 363 -4.00 15.23 12.65
C THR A 363 -4.52 15.79 13.99
N ILE A 364 -4.74 14.90 14.95
CA ILE A 364 -5.12 15.29 16.33
C ILE A 364 -4.06 16.16 17.03
N THR A 365 -2.81 16.12 16.56
CA THR A 365 -1.70 16.93 17.09
C THR A 365 -1.56 18.28 16.37
N GLY A 366 -2.43 18.57 15.39
CA GLY A 366 -2.39 19.82 14.63
C GLY A 366 -1.40 19.81 13.45
N THR A 367 -0.77 18.68 13.15
CA THR A 367 0.13 18.53 11.99
C THR A 367 -0.71 18.31 10.71
N PRO A 368 -0.47 19.03 9.61
CA PRO A 368 -1.17 18.79 8.35
C PRO A 368 -1.02 17.35 7.87
N TYR A 369 -2.08 16.73 7.35
CA TYR A 369 -1.93 15.46 6.63
C TYR A 369 -1.10 15.68 5.37
N TYR A 370 -0.23 14.72 5.05
CA TYR A 370 0.67 14.81 3.89
C TYR A 370 -0.04 14.38 2.61
N TYR A 371 -0.84 13.33 2.71
CA TYR A 371 -1.64 12.81 1.61
C TYR A 371 -2.89 12.12 2.15
N GLU A 372 -3.89 11.98 1.29
CA GLU A 372 -5.06 11.14 1.52
C GLU A 372 -5.45 10.41 0.24
N ARG A 373 -6.23 9.35 0.41
CA ARG A 373 -6.77 8.54 -0.68
C ARG A 373 -8.09 7.91 -0.25
N GLN A 374 -8.84 7.41 -1.21
CA GLN A 374 -10.07 6.68 -0.92
C GLN A 374 -9.78 5.42 -0.11
N THR A 375 -10.66 5.08 0.83
CA THR A 375 -10.49 3.84 1.60
C THR A 375 -10.93 2.61 0.81
N THR A 376 -10.59 1.43 1.32
CA THR A 376 -11.05 0.14 0.81
C THR A 376 -12.58 -0.05 0.88
N GLY A 377 -13.34 0.89 1.46
CA GLY A 377 -14.80 0.81 1.60
C GLY A 377 -15.58 0.76 0.27
N SER A 378 -14.94 1.09 -0.86
CA SER A 378 -15.52 0.94 -2.20
C SER A 378 -15.11 -0.35 -2.92
N TRP A 379 -14.24 -1.16 -2.31
CA TRP A 379 -13.80 -2.43 -2.89
C TRP A 379 -14.91 -3.48 -2.78
N THR A 380 -15.02 -4.34 -3.80
CA THR A 380 -16.06 -5.36 -3.83
C THR A 380 -15.55 -6.63 -3.16
N ASN A 381 -16.05 -6.92 -1.96
CA ASN A 381 -15.78 -8.18 -1.26
C ASN A 381 -16.57 -9.32 -1.93
N ASN A 382 -15.85 -10.34 -2.41
CA ASN A 382 -16.42 -11.54 -3.03
C ASN A 382 -16.33 -12.78 -2.12
N ALA A 383 -16.09 -12.62 -0.81
CA ALA A 383 -15.98 -13.72 0.15
C ALA A 383 -17.19 -14.67 0.07
N SER A 384 -18.41 -14.14 0.00
CA SER A 384 -19.64 -14.94 -0.01
C SER A 384 -19.79 -15.87 -1.22
N ILE A 385 -19.15 -15.55 -2.34
CA ILE A 385 -19.18 -16.36 -3.57
C ILE A 385 -17.92 -17.22 -3.74
N ASN A 386 -16.90 -17.01 -2.92
CA ASN A 386 -15.66 -17.79 -2.91
C ASN A 386 -15.59 -18.81 -1.78
N ASN A 387 -16.27 -18.52 -0.67
CA ASN A 387 -16.13 -19.29 0.56
C ASN A 387 -17.31 -20.22 0.76
N HIS A 388 -17.04 -21.35 1.40
CA HIS A 388 -18.01 -22.40 1.69
C HIS A 388 -18.79 -22.16 3.00
N ASP A 389 -18.71 -20.95 3.57
CA ASP A 389 -19.35 -20.60 4.83
C ASP A 389 -20.84 -20.28 4.62
N ASN A 390 -21.55 -21.27 4.09
CA ASN A 390 -22.99 -21.38 4.16
C ASN A 390 -23.40 -21.65 5.62
N GLY A 391 -23.33 -20.63 6.47
CA GLY A 391 -24.02 -20.61 7.76
C GLY A 391 -23.53 -21.62 8.78
N VAL A 392 -22.20 -21.73 8.99
CA VAL A 392 -21.67 -22.37 10.20
C VAL A 392 -22.10 -21.54 11.41
N VAL A 393 -23.25 -21.90 11.98
CA VAL A 393 -23.66 -21.44 13.30
C VAL A 393 -22.75 -22.13 14.30
N ILE A 394 -21.78 -21.41 14.86
CA ILE A 394 -21.02 -21.90 16.01
C ILE A 394 -22.01 -22.08 17.17
N VAL A 395 -22.37 -23.32 17.47
CA VAL A 395 -23.24 -23.65 18.60
C VAL A 395 -22.38 -23.64 19.87
N GLY A 396 -22.47 -22.54 20.61
CA GLY A 396 -21.90 -22.40 21.95
C GLY A 396 -20.53 -21.70 21.99
N GLY A 397 -20.54 -20.39 22.14
CA GLY A 397 -19.33 -19.59 22.42
C GLY A 397 -19.65 -18.11 22.46
N LEU A 398 -19.29 -17.45 23.56
CA LEU A 398 -19.61 -16.07 23.90
C LEU A 398 -18.98 -15.10 22.89
N ASP A 399 -19.81 -14.32 22.21
CA ASP A 399 -19.51 -13.14 21.36
C ASP A 399 -19.78 -13.35 19.84
N PRO A 400 -20.95 -12.90 19.36
CA PRO A 400 -21.29 -12.83 17.94
C PRO A 400 -20.31 -12.00 17.08
N GLY A 401 -19.46 -11.16 17.69
CA GLY A 401 -18.43 -10.37 17.01
C GLY A 401 -17.16 -11.15 16.64
N LEU A 402 -17.03 -12.41 17.05
CA LEU A 402 -15.88 -13.28 16.75
C LEU A 402 -16.10 -14.24 15.58
N LEU A 403 -17.25 -14.18 14.91
CA LEU A 403 -17.46 -14.91 13.65
C LEU A 403 -16.43 -14.43 12.63
N GLU A 404 -15.76 -15.36 11.96
CA GLU A 404 -14.81 -15.04 10.88
C GLU A 404 -15.59 -14.41 9.73
N GLU A 405 -15.68 -13.08 9.73
CA GLU A 405 -16.07 -12.36 8.53
C GLU A 405 -14.88 -12.46 7.59
N HIS A 406 -14.96 -13.41 6.66
CA HIS A 406 -13.92 -13.57 5.65
C HIS A 406 -13.75 -12.25 4.90
N ALA A 407 -12.52 -11.75 4.95
CA ALA A 407 -12.19 -10.42 4.46
C ALA A 407 -12.14 -10.39 2.94
N GLY A 408 -12.20 -11.54 2.24
CA GLY A 408 -12.11 -11.65 0.78
C GLY A 408 -12.16 -13.12 0.31
N PRO A 409 -11.67 -13.43 -0.90
CA PRO A 409 -11.00 -12.52 -1.84
C PRO A 409 -11.98 -11.51 -2.45
N GLY A 410 -11.45 -10.47 -3.09
CA GLY A 410 -12.28 -9.43 -3.70
C GLY A 410 -11.63 -8.70 -4.86
N VAL A 411 -12.38 -7.77 -5.43
CA VAL A 411 -11.97 -6.97 -6.60
C VAL A 411 -11.88 -5.50 -6.21
N ILE A 412 -10.76 -4.89 -6.56
CA ILE A 412 -10.56 -3.45 -6.46
C ILE A 412 -11.31 -2.82 -7.63
N GLN A 413 -12.44 -2.21 -7.30
CA GLN A 413 -13.32 -1.60 -8.27
C GLN A 413 -14.03 -0.39 -7.66
N PRO A 414 -13.39 0.78 -7.70
CA PRO A 414 -14.00 1.96 -7.14
C PRO A 414 -15.18 2.41 -8.03
N SER A 415 -16.26 2.87 -7.39
CA SER A 415 -17.46 3.42 -8.05
C SER A 415 -17.25 4.85 -8.58
N SER A 416 -16.16 5.49 -8.14
CA SER A 416 -15.66 6.79 -8.58
C SER A 416 -14.14 6.67 -8.82
N PRO A 417 -13.44 7.68 -9.35
CA PRO A 417 -11.98 7.63 -9.42
C PRO A 417 -11.40 7.53 -8.01
N ILE A 418 -10.39 6.69 -7.80
CA ILE A 418 -9.55 6.79 -6.61
C ILE A 418 -8.80 8.10 -6.68
N VAL A 419 -9.22 9.06 -5.86
CA VAL A 419 -8.57 10.36 -5.75
C VAL A 419 -7.42 10.22 -4.78
N ILE A 420 -6.19 10.45 -5.25
CA ILE A 420 -4.97 10.53 -4.45
C ILE A 420 -4.64 12.01 -4.31
N SER A 421 -4.90 12.58 -3.14
CA SER A 421 -4.69 14.00 -2.87
C SER A 421 -3.40 14.19 -2.07
N PHE A 422 -2.54 15.09 -2.53
CA PHE A 422 -1.39 15.57 -1.76
C PHE A 422 -1.72 16.91 -1.09
N SER A 423 -1.12 17.14 0.07
CA SER A 423 -1.39 18.35 0.85
C SER A 423 -0.97 19.62 0.12
N ASP A 424 -1.90 20.55 -0.03
CA ASP A 424 -1.63 21.91 -0.52
C ASP A 424 -1.12 22.87 0.57
N LYS A 425 -0.99 22.39 1.81
CA LYS A 425 -0.57 23.17 2.97
C LYS A 425 0.94 23.26 3.16
N PHE A 426 1.71 22.68 2.25
CA PHE A 426 3.16 22.80 2.25
C PHE A 426 3.59 24.08 1.50
N PRO A 427 4.67 24.76 1.94
CA PRO A 427 5.44 24.46 3.12
C PRO A 427 4.67 24.79 4.41
N TYR A 428 4.93 24.01 5.46
CA TYR A 428 4.43 24.33 6.80
C TYR A 428 5.57 24.29 7.83
N TRP A 429 5.28 24.82 9.01
CA TRP A 429 6.21 24.96 10.13
C TRP A 429 5.53 24.49 11.41
N GLU A 430 6.28 23.80 12.28
CA GLU A 430 5.78 23.33 13.57
C GLU A 430 6.37 24.15 14.71
N ASN A 431 5.48 24.62 15.57
CA ASN A 431 5.76 25.37 16.79
C ASN A 431 5.08 24.66 17.96
N THR A 432 5.85 24.16 18.93
CA THR A 432 5.30 23.37 20.04
C THR A 432 5.62 23.95 21.42
N ASP A 433 6.81 24.50 21.63
CA ASP A 433 7.30 25.10 22.88
C ASP A 433 8.44 26.09 22.55
N PRO A 434 8.70 27.17 23.34
CA PRO A 434 8.07 27.64 24.59
C PRO A 434 6.88 28.61 24.40
N PHE A 435 6.33 29.10 25.53
CA PHE A 435 5.12 29.96 25.63
C PHE A 435 5.03 31.13 24.60
N TYR A 436 6.17 31.67 24.16
CA TYR A 436 6.25 32.63 23.06
C TYR A 436 6.78 31.93 21.81
N LEU A 437 5.90 31.56 20.89
CA LEU A 437 6.24 30.86 19.66
C LEU A 437 6.50 31.85 18.51
N SER A 438 7.52 31.59 17.70
CA SER A 438 7.97 32.43 16.60
C SER A 438 8.78 31.61 15.59
N GLU A 439 9.04 32.16 14.41
CA GLU A 439 9.98 31.55 13.45
C GLU A 439 11.40 31.34 14.06
N ALA A 440 11.79 32.15 15.04
CA ALA A 440 13.11 32.05 15.66
C ALA A 440 13.26 30.89 16.66
N ASN A 441 12.16 30.24 17.06
CA ASN A 441 12.15 29.10 17.98
C ASN A 441 11.21 28.00 17.50
N LEU A 442 11.26 27.75 16.19
CA LEU A 442 10.61 26.62 15.54
C LEU A 442 11.03 25.30 16.18
N PHE A 443 10.07 24.41 16.36
CA PHE A 443 10.34 23.03 16.73
C PHE A 443 10.88 22.25 15.54
N ALA A 444 10.19 22.36 14.40
CA ALA A 444 10.58 21.70 13.16
C ALA A 444 10.08 22.46 11.92
N GLY A 445 10.76 22.23 10.79
CA GLY A 445 10.42 22.78 9.49
C GLY A 445 11.47 23.74 8.93
N PRO A 446 11.24 24.33 7.75
CA PRO A 446 10.05 24.12 6.90
C PRO A 446 9.95 22.68 6.41
N PHE A 447 8.74 22.15 6.31
CA PHE A 447 8.45 20.88 5.66
C PHE A 447 7.97 21.16 4.24
N ILE A 448 8.59 20.58 3.21
CA ILE A 448 8.34 21.00 1.83
C ILE A 448 8.23 19.79 0.89
N TRP A 449 7.37 19.88 -0.12
CA TRP A 449 7.37 18.93 -1.22
C TRP A 449 8.57 19.14 -2.14
N GLY A 450 9.16 18.05 -2.60
CA GLY A 450 10.21 18.07 -3.61
C GLY A 450 10.10 16.92 -4.61
N SER A 451 10.92 17.02 -5.64
CA SER A 451 11.21 15.92 -6.55
C SER A 451 12.71 15.88 -6.83
N PHE A 452 13.31 14.72 -6.57
CA PHE A 452 14.75 14.53 -6.68
C PHE A 452 15.12 13.07 -6.96
N ASP A 453 16.38 12.86 -7.30
CA ASP A 453 16.95 11.56 -7.61
C ASP A 453 18.42 11.46 -7.12
N GLY A 454 19.14 10.45 -7.59
CA GLY A 454 20.54 10.22 -7.25
C GLY A 454 21.54 10.99 -8.10
N SER A 455 21.07 11.91 -8.96
CA SER A 455 21.95 12.78 -9.75
C SER A 455 22.46 13.97 -8.94
N THR A 456 23.35 14.77 -9.55
CA THR A 456 23.81 16.04 -8.99
C THR A 456 22.93 17.22 -9.41
N ASN A 457 21.78 16.97 -10.02
CA ASN A 457 20.85 18.03 -10.38
C ASN A 457 20.19 18.57 -9.11
N ALA A 458 19.95 19.88 -9.11
CA ALA A 458 19.28 20.53 -8.00
C ALA A 458 17.85 19.96 -7.83
N PRO A 459 17.38 19.70 -6.59
CA PRO A 459 16.01 19.26 -6.35
C PRO A 459 14.98 20.25 -6.89
N VAL A 460 13.87 19.74 -7.41
CA VAL A 460 12.69 20.57 -7.71
C VAL A 460 11.89 20.74 -6.44
N VAL A 461 11.34 21.92 -6.19
CA VAL A 461 10.57 22.25 -4.99
C VAL A 461 9.20 22.80 -5.33
N PHE A 462 8.20 22.50 -4.49
CA PHE A 462 6.80 22.89 -4.68
C PHE A 462 6.25 23.62 -3.43
N PRO A 463 5.22 24.49 -3.57
CA PRO A 463 4.48 24.81 -4.80
C PRO A 463 5.23 25.76 -5.73
N ARG A 464 5.00 25.59 -7.03
CA ARG A 464 5.62 26.40 -8.10
C ARG A 464 5.22 27.87 -8.06
N PHE A 465 3.98 28.16 -7.70
CA PHE A 465 3.43 29.51 -7.69
C PHE A 465 3.82 30.33 -6.45
N GLY A 466 4.36 29.68 -5.41
CA GLY A 466 4.70 30.32 -4.15
C GLY A 466 5.98 31.16 -4.16
N GLY A 467 6.74 31.15 -5.26
CA GLY A 467 8.05 31.85 -5.34
C GLY A 467 9.12 31.27 -4.42
N ILE A 468 8.89 30.07 -3.87
CA ILE A 468 9.83 29.37 -3.01
C ILE A 468 10.95 28.82 -3.87
N SER A 469 12.15 29.40 -3.71
CA SER A 469 13.36 28.93 -4.35
C SER A 469 14.21 28.09 -3.39
N LEU A 470 15.09 27.24 -3.94
CA LEU A 470 16.08 26.52 -3.14
C LEU A 470 16.92 27.47 -2.29
N ASP A 471 17.28 28.65 -2.82
CA ASP A 471 18.07 29.64 -2.07
C ASP A 471 17.31 30.22 -0.90
N LEU A 472 16.00 30.45 -1.05
CA LEU A 472 15.14 30.88 0.05
C LEU A 472 15.06 29.80 1.14
N ILE A 473 14.90 28.53 0.75
CA ILE A 473 14.87 27.41 1.70
C ILE A 473 16.20 27.27 2.43
N ARG A 474 17.32 27.36 1.71
CA ARG A 474 18.66 27.33 2.32
C ARG A 474 18.82 28.44 3.36
N GLN A 475 18.29 29.63 3.12
CA GLN A 475 18.31 30.70 4.11
C GLN A 475 17.55 30.31 5.39
N PHE A 476 16.37 29.70 5.27
CA PHE A 476 15.63 29.20 6.43
C PHE A 476 16.40 28.11 7.19
N MET A 477 17.07 27.20 6.48
CA MET A 477 17.82 26.09 7.10
C MET A 477 19.11 26.51 7.82
N THR A 478 19.63 27.72 7.56
CA THR A 478 20.85 28.23 8.23
C THR A 478 20.62 28.79 9.63
N VAL A 479 19.36 28.92 10.06
CA VAL A 479 19.01 29.29 11.43
C VAL A 479 18.77 28.00 12.22
N PRO A 480 19.67 27.57 13.11
CA PRO A 480 19.48 26.31 13.83
C PRO A 480 18.25 26.40 14.75
N PRO A 481 17.35 25.39 14.75
CA PRO A 481 16.38 25.24 15.83
C PRO A 481 17.15 25.05 17.15
N ARG A 482 16.75 25.74 18.20
CA ARG A 482 17.40 25.68 19.52
C ARG A 482 16.65 24.81 20.50
#